data_AF-R7QXJ1-F1
#
_entry.id   AF-R7QXJ1-F1
#
_cell.length_a   1.000
_cell.length_b   1.000
_cell.length_c   1.000
_cell.angle_alpha   90.00
_cell.angle_beta   90.00
_cell.angle_gamma   90.00
#
_symmetry.space_group_name_H-M   'P 1'
#
loop_
_entity.id
_entity.type
_entity.pdbx_description
1 polymer ?
#
loop_
_entity_poly.entity_id
_entity_poly.type
_entity_poly.pdbx_seq_one_letter_code
_entity_poly.pdbx_strand_id
1 'polypeptide(L)'
;MKTIAMYLPQFHRVKENDAWWGEGYTEWTAVKNAKPLFEGHNQPRVPLHENYYNLLEKSTMEEQAELAQQYGVDGFCFYHYYFKDGRKILEKPAENLLNWTDIKLPFCFCWANETWARTWSNVGNKNSWNEQLEVKGSKSESGVLLQQDYGKEAEWEEHFYYLLPFFKDERYIKYNGRPVFLIYKPKKLYCLLRMMQFWKQLAKKEEIPEIYVIGVNVGYQVPGIDAALMLEPGACRNIDLTGEKIQIQRKNGITICSYEEMFAASGYDTIEKGKTYLSVAAGYDDTPRRGKNGYCFLDVTPKKFEEKLTEVFAESIRRENEFVFINAWNEWGEGMYLEPDEKNGFGYLEALFKSLQNIKTGSAQKQNDTLVLQKADTEARRELERLRGQYDLLHSWFQLKEQGRSAAEYFERNHYDNIAIYGWGVYGQHLFKDLKQAGARVSCIIDKAQNEAGVISIGEFLRDNREASVVVVTPIYAYGEVYRELADKIDVPMISLEEVIQSLVQG
;
A
#
# COMPACT_ATOMS: atom_id res chain seq x y z
N MET A 1 15.30 -17.19 -3.05
CA MET A 1 14.84 -15.80 -2.99
C MET A 1 14.68 -15.29 -4.41
N LYS A 2 13.55 -14.68 -4.73
CA LYS A 2 13.21 -14.10 -6.04
C LYS A 2 13.26 -12.57 -5.97
N THR A 3 13.73 -11.92 -7.03
CA THR A 3 13.76 -10.47 -7.18
C THR A 3 12.53 -10.00 -7.94
N ILE A 4 11.66 -9.21 -7.31
CA ILE A 4 10.43 -8.70 -7.92
C ILE A 4 10.54 -7.19 -8.12
N ALA A 5 10.39 -6.70 -9.35
CA ALA A 5 10.40 -5.26 -9.60
C ALA A 5 8.98 -4.68 -9.57
N MET A 6 8.76 -3.58 -8.86
CA MET A 6 7.52 -2.80 -8.99
C MET A 6 7.39 -2.30 -10.43
N TYR A 7 6.17 -2.25 -10.95
CA TYR A 7 5.93 -1.95 -12.36
C TYR A 7 4.78 -0.98 -12.54
N LEU A 8 5.07 0.16 -13.16
CA LEU A 8 4.12 1.21 -13.48
C LEU A 8 3.46 0.93 -14.84
N PRO A 9 2.13 0.72 -14.90
CA PRO A 9 1.44 0.45 -16.17
C PRO A 9 1.19 1.70 -17.03
N GLN A 10 1.65 2.89 -16.62
CA GLN A 10 1.28 4.17 -17.22
C GLN A 10 2.26 4.69 -18.30
N PHE A 11 2.43 3.96 -19.39
CA PHE A 11 3.14 4.47 -20.59
C PHE A 11 2.29 4.32 -21.85
N HIS A 12 1.00 4.55 -21.68
CA HIS A 12 0.01 4.57 -22.76
C HIS A 12 -1.08 5.58 -22.42
N ARG A 13 -1.80 6.04 -23.43
CA ARG A 13 -2.86 7.03 -23.26
C ARG A 13 -4.11 6.38 -22.67
N VAL A 14 -4.75 7.10 -21.76
CA VAL A 14 -6.11 6.82 -21.28
C VAL A 14 -6.89 8.12 -21.29
N LYS A 15 -8.21 8.04 -21.52
CA LYS A 15 -9.06 9.22 -21.71
C LYS A 15 -9.00 10.17 -20.52
N GLU A 16 -8.89 9.63 -19.32
CA GLU A 16 -8.86 10.40 -18.09
C GLU A 16 -7.57 11.19 -17.92
N ASN A 17 -6.43 10.57 -18.19
CA ASN A 17 -5.14 11.29 -18.14
C ASN A 17 -5.08 12.38 -19.21
N ASP A 18 -5.61 12.12 -20.41
CA ASP A 18 -5.75 13.15 -21.43
C ASP A 18 -6.62 14.33 -20.93
N ALA A 19 -7.73 14.03 -20.25
CA ALA A 19 -8.62 15.04 -19.69
C ALA A 19 -8.00 15.82 -18.51
N TRP A 20 -7.17 15.18 -17.69
CA TRP A 20 -6.62 15.79 -16.48
C TRP A 20 -5.31 16.52 -16.68
N TRP A 21 -4.47 16.03 -17.59
CA TRP A 21 -3.08 16.46 -17.75
C TRP A 21 -2.78 17.02 -19.15
N GLY A 22 -3.75 16.94 -20.07
CA GLY A 22 -3.65 17.46 -21.43
C GLY A 22 -3.65 16.35 -22.48
N GLU A 23 -4.12 16.68 -23.69
CA GLU A 23 -4.26 15.72 -24.78
C GLU A 23 -2.92 15.03 -25.12
N GLY A 24 -2.94 13.70 -25.18
CA GLY A 24 -1.75 12.91 -25.50
C GLY A 24 -0.89 12.57 -24.28
N TYR A 25 -1.39 12.76 -23.05
CA TYR A 25 -0.60 12.51 -21.85
C TYR A 25 -0.27 11.03 -21.70
N THR A 26 1.01 10.78 -21.52
CA THR A 26 1.58 9.56 -20.95
C THR A 26 2.63 9.97 -19.93
N GLU A 27 3.19 9.03 -19.17
CA GLU A 27 4.25 9.39 -18.26
C GLU A 27 5.51 9.93 -18.96
N TRP A 28 5.71 9.57 -20.23
CA TRP A 28 6.74 10.18 -21.08
C TRP A 28 6.56 11.68 -21.26
N THR A 29 5.34 12.21 -21.18
CA THR A 29 5.08 13.65 -21.27
C THR A 29 5.72 14.39 -20.08
N ALA A 30 5.62 13.86 -18.86
CA ALA A 30 6.27 14.44 -17.69
C ALA A 30 7.80 14.35 -17.79
N VAL A 31 8.31 13.19 -18.19
CA VAL A 31 9.76 12.92 -18.32
C VAL A 31 10.40 13.83 -19.37
N LYS A 32 9.82 13.92 -20.57
CA LYS A 32 10.35 14.76 -21.66
C LYS A 32 10.32 16.25 -21.34
N ASN A 33 9.34 16.70 -20.55
CA ASN A 33 9.20 18.11 -20.18
C ASN A 33 10.05 18.52 -18.98
N ALA A 34 10.66 17.56 -18.28
CA ALA A 34 11.53 17.83 -17.14
C ALA A 34 12.77 18.65 -17.55
N LYS A 35 13.25 19.48 -16.64
CA LYS A 35 14.41 20.37 -16.86
C LYS A 35 15.37 20.30 -15.67
N PRO A 36 16.67 20.54 -15.87
CA PRO A 36 17.58 20.78 -14.74
C PRO A 36 17.06 21.97 -13.92
N LEU A 37 16.94 21.80 -12.61
CA LEU A 37 16.49 22.86 -11.71
C LEU A 37 17.63 23.39 -10.82
N PHE A 38 18.78 22.71 -10.84
CA PHE A 38 20.03 23.13 -10.23
C PHE A 38 21.23 22.53 -10.97
N GLU A 39 22.42 23.07 -10.74
CA GLU A 39 23.66 22.55 -11.35
C GLU A 39 23.94 21.11 -10.92
N GLY A 40 24.14 20.23 -11.90
CA GLY A 40 24.31 18.78 -11.71
C GLY A 40 23.00 17.98 -11.66
N HIS A 41 21.83 18.62 -11.79
CA HIS A 41 20.54 17.92 -11.82
C HIS A 41 20.37 17.10 -13.11
N ASN A 42 20.20 15.79 -12.98
CA ASN A 42 20.05 14.88 -14.11
C ASN A 42 18.61 14.84 -14.63
N GLN A 43 18.18 15.89 -15.34
CA GLN A 43 16.90 15.98 -16.04
C GLN A 43 17.05 16.74 -17.36
N PRO A 44 16.27 16.43 -18.41
CA PRO A 44 15.40 15.25 -18.52
C PRO A 44 16.25 13.97 -18.56
N ARG A 45 15.73 12.88 -18.00
CA ARG A 45 16.31 11.54 -18.16
C ARG A 45 15.76 10.92 -19.44
N VAL A 46 16.63 10.31 -20.24
CA VAL A 46 16.28 9.78 -21.57
C VAL A 46 16.50 8.26 -21.56
N PRO A 47 15.48 7.45 -21.93
CA PRO A 47 15.66 6.01 -22.11
C PRO A 47 16.69 5.74 -23.18
N LEU A 48 17.49 4.68 -23.00
CA LEU A 48 18.52 4.31 -23.95
C LEU A 48 17.91 4.15 -25.34
N HIS A 49 18.58 4.71 -26.36
CA HIS A 49 18.10 4.74 -27.75
C HIS A 49 16.78 5.49 -27.96
N GLU A 50 16.44 6.41 -27.06
CA GLU A 50 15.17 7.14 -27.07
C GLU A 50 13.95 6.21 -27.08
N ASN A 51 14.03 5.05 -26.40
CA ASN A 51 12.97 4.05 -26.34
C ASN A 51 11.74 4.50 -25.51
N TYR A 52 11.03 5.52 -25.99
CA TYR A 52 9.78 6.02 -25.43
C TYR A 52 8.61 5.13 -25.84
N TYR A 53 8.60 3.91 -25.32
CA TYR A 53 7.69 2.83 -25.72
C TYR A 53 6.22 3.06 -25.35
N ASN A 54 5.34 2.20 -25.89
CA ASN A 54 3.94 2.08 -25.51
C ASN A 54 3.65 0.70 -24.92
N LEU A 55 3.06 0.64 -23.71
CA LEU A 55 2.76 -0.63 -23.03
C LEU A 55 1.58 -1.41 -23.60
N LEU A 56 0.88 -0.85 -24.60
CA LEU A 56 -0.11 -1.60 -25.37
C LEU A 56 0.52 -2.41 -26.50
N GLU A 57 1.81 -2.21 -26.78
CA GLU A 57 2.54 -2.96 -27.79
C GLU A 57 3.15 -4.21 -27.17
N LYS A 58 2.89 -5.36 -27.80
CA LYS A 58 3.36 -6.65 -27.31
C LYS A 58 4.88 -6.74 -27.27
N SER A 59 5.56 -6.22 -28.29
CA SER A 59 7.03 -6.19 -28.41
C SER A 59 7.68 -5.51 -27.20
N THR A 60 7.10 -4.43 -26.70
CA THR A 60 7.58 -3.76 -25.49
C THR A 60 7.62 -4.70 -24.29
N MET A 61 6.54 -5.46 -24.07
CA MET A 61 6.46 -6.39 -22.95
C MET A 61 7.38 -7.61 -23.15
N GLU A 62 7.54 -8.08 -24.39
CA GLU A 62 8.51 -9.13 -24.76
C GLU A 62 9.95 -8.69 -24.43
N GLU A 63 10.37 -7.53 -24.94
CA GLU A 63 11.71 -6.97 -24.72
C GLU A 63 11.99 -6.73 -23.23
N GLN A 64 11.03 -6.16 -22.49
CA GLN A 64 11.18 -5.95 -21.05
C GLN A 64 11.27 -7.27 -20.28
N ALA A 65 10.46 -8.27 -20.63
CA ALA A 65 10.50 -9.58 -19.98
C ALA A 65 11.84 -10.29 -20.22
N GLU A 66 12.35 -10.26 -21.45
CA GLU A 66 13.66 -10.84 -21.79
C GLU A 66 14.79 -10.13 -21.05
N LEU A 67 14.79 -8.79 -21.05
CA LEU A 67 15.82 -8.00 -20.38
C LEU A 67 15.79 -8.20 -18.86
N ALA A 68 14.61 -8.21 -18.26
CA ALA A 68 14.41 -8.50 -16.84
C ALA A 68 15.01 -9.86 -16.46
N GLN A 69 14.70 -10.90 -17.24
CA GLN A 69 15.22 -12.24 -16.99
C GLN A 69 16.74 -12.32 -17.14
N GLN A 70 17.31 -11.66 -18.16
CA GLN A 70 18.77 -11.65 -18.39
C GLN A 70 19.56 -11.12 -17.19
N TYR A 71 19.01 -10.12 -16.48
CA TYR A 71 19.69 -9.46 -15.37
C TYR A 71 19.22 -9.92 -13.97
N GLY A 72 18.35 -10.93 -13.90
CA GLY A 72 17.95 -11.56 -12.65
C GLY A 72 16.78 -10.88 -11.92
N VAL A 73 15.91 -10.20 -12.66
CA VAL A 73 14.56 -9.87 -12.20
C VAL A 73 13.65 -11.06 -12.51
N ASP A 74 13.08 -11.67 -11.48
CA ASP A 74 12.27 -12.90 -11.59
C ASP A 74 10.80 -12.62 -11.93
N GLY A 75 10.35 -11.37 -11.83
CA GLY A 75 8.99 -10.99 -12.21
C GLY A 75 8.63 -9.55 -11.83
N PHE A 76 7.45 -9.12 -12.28
CA PHE A 76 6.95 -7.76 -12.09
C PHE A 76 5.74 -7.70 -11.16
N CYS A 77 5.70 -6.71 -10.27
CA CYS A 77 4.54 -6.38 -9.46
C CYS A 77 3.86 -5.14 -10.04
N PHE A 78 2.80 -5.36 -10.82
CA PHE A 78 2.05 -4.29 -11.47
C PHE A 78 1.25 -3.50 -10.45
N TYR A 79 1.35 -2.17 -10.50
CA TYR A 79 0.34 -1.35 -9.84
C TYR A 79 -1.04 -1.62 -10.45
N HIS A 80 -1.96 -2.05 -9.60
CA HIS A 80 -3.35 -2.33 -9.94
C HIS A 80 -4.22 -1.18 -9.45
N TYR A 81 -4.97 -0.56 -10.35
CA TYR A 81 -5.83 0.58 -10.03
C TYR A 81 -7.30 0.21 -10.18
N TYR A 82 -7.96 0.08 -9.03
CA TYR A 82 -9.36 -0.31 -8.91
C TYR A 82 -10.01 0.54 -7.83
N PHE A 83 -11.07 1.23 -8.22
CA PHE A 83 -11.70 2.28 -7.43
C PHE A 83 -13.18 1.97 -7.17
N LYS A 84 -13.88 2.96 -6.60
CA LYS A 84 -15.32 2.92 -6.38
C LYS A 84 -16.08 2.43 -7.61
N ASP A 85 -17.15 1.66 -7.37
CA ASP A 85 -18.08 1.13 -8.38
C ASP A 85 -17.38 0.30 -9.49
N GLY A 86 -16.30 -0.40 -9.15
CA GLY A 86 -15.57 -1.27 -10.06
C GLY A 86 -14.78 -0.54 -11.15
N ARG A 87 -14.58 0.77 -11.00
CA ARG A 87 -13.84 1.59 -11.95
C ARG A 87 -12.37 1.17 -11.99
N LYS A 88 -11.89 0.87 -13.20
CA LYS A 88 -10.50 0.53 -13.51
C LYS A 88 -9.87 1.59 -14.40
N ILE A 89 -8.57 1.76 -14.27
CA ILE A 89 -7.74 2.57 -15.18
C ILE A 89 -6.34 1.94 -15.26
N LEU A 90 -5.67 2.09 -16.40
CA LEU A 90 -4.34 1.52 -16.65
C LEU A 90 -4.28 -0.01 -16.54
N GLU A 91 -5.42 -0.69 -16.63
CA GLU A 91 -5.55 -2.14 -16.51
C GLU A 91 -5.04 -2.90 -17.76
N LYS A 92 -5.03 -2.20 -18.91
CA LYS A 92 -4.79 -2.81 -20.22
C LYS A 92 -3.46 -3.54 -20.37
N PRO A 93 -2.31 -3.04 -19.89
CA PRO A 93 -1.05 -3.79 -19.98
C PRO A 93 -1.12 -5.16 -19.30
N ALA A 94 -1.76 -5.25 -18.12
CA ALA A 94 -1.91 -6.50 -17.41
C ALA A 94 -2.94 -7.43 -18.08
N GLU A 95 -4.10 -6.91 -18.51
CA GLU A 95 -5.09 -7.67 -19.27
C GLU A 95 -4.50 -8.22 -20.58
N ASN A 96 -3.66 -7.44 -21.26
CA ASN A 96 -2.94 -7.88 -22.44
C ASN A 96 -1.94 -8.98 -22.11
N LEU A 97 -1.13 -8.84 -21.06
CA LEU A 97 -0.18 -9.87 -20.63
C LEU A 97 -0.88 -11.20 -20.30
N LEU A 98 -2.06 -11.16 -19.69
CA LEU A 98 -2.89 -12.34 -19.45
C LEU A 98 -3.24 -13.08 -20.75
N ASN A 99 -3.51 -12.34 -21.83
CA ASN A 99 -3.78 -12.89 -23.16
C ASN A 99 -2.50 -13.31 -23.92
N TRP A 100 -1.40 -12.59 -23.74
CA TRP A 100 -0.10 -12.87 -24.34
C TRP A 100 0.64 -13.98 -23.58
N THR A 101 0.08 -15.19 -23.65
CA THR A 101 0.56 -16.37 -22.90
C THR A 101 1.93 -16.88 -23.34
N ASP A 102 2.43 -16.45 -24.50
CA ASP A 102 3.77 -16.75 -24.99
C ASP A 102 4.86 -15.93 -24.30
N ILE A 103 4.51 -14.76 -23.72
CA ILE A 103 5.43 -13.99 -22.87
C ILE A 103 5.58 -14.69 -21.52
N LYS A 104 6.77 -15.22 -21.24
CA LYS A 104 7.07 -15.95 -20.01
C LYS A 104 7.56 -15.02 -18.89
N LEU A 105 6.74 -14.03 -18.58
CA LEU A 105 6.98 -13.07 -17.49
C LEU A 105 6.15 -13.44 -16.26
N PRO A 106 6.77 -13.82 -15.13
CA PRO A 106 6.04 -13.94 -13.88
C PRO A 106 5.57 -12.58 -13.37
N PHE A 107 4.35 -12.52 -12.83
CA PHE A 107 3.78 -11.25 -12.37
C PHE A 107 2.84 -11.39 -11.17
N CYS A 108 2.66 -10.30 -10.43
CA CYS A 108 1.61 -10.13 -9.41
C CYS A 108 1.12 -8.68 -9.38
N PHE A 109 0.21 -8.37 -8.46
CA PHE A 109 -0.38 -7.04 -8.33
C PHE A 109 -0.10 -6.37 -7.00
N CYS A 110 0.02 -5.04 -7.04
CA CYS A 110 -0.07 -4.15 -5.89
C CYS A 110 -1.22 -3.17 -6.08
N TRP A 111 -2.29 -3.33 -5.29
CA TRP A 111 -3.42 -2.41 -5.33
C TRP A 111 -3.05 -1.06 -4.74
N ALA A 112 -2.99 -0.04 -5.60
CA ALA A 112 -2.79 1.34 -5.21
C ALA A 112 -4.11 1.93 -4.69
N ASN A 113 -4.43 1.60 -3.43
CA ASN A 113 -5.74 1.78 -2.81
C ASN A 113 -5.97 3.22 -2.27
N GLU A 114 -5.62 4.24 -3.04
CA GLU A 114 -5.75 5.65 -2.66
C GLU A 114 -6.64 6.43 -3.61
N THR A 115 -7.36 7.43 -3.10
CA THR A 115 -8.11 8.37 -3.94
C THR A 115 -7.13 9.16 -4.82
N TRP A 116 -7.39 9.24 -6.11
CA TRP A 116 -6.66 10.17 -6.97
C TRP A 116 -7.28 11.55 -6.84
N ALA A 117 -6.50 12.55 -6.47
CA ALA A 117 -6.96 13.91 -6.31
C ALA A 117 -5.86 14.92 -6.63
N ARG A 118 -6.27 16.15 -6.94
CA ARG A 118 -5.37 17.28 -7.12
C ARG A 118 -4.69 17.65 -5.79
N THR A 119 -3.52 18.28 -5.86
CA THR A 119 -2.76 18.72 -4.68
C THR A 119 -3.55 19.64 -3.76
N TRP A 120 -4.43 20.47 -4.31
CA TRP A 120 -5.28 21.41 -3.57
C TRP A 120 -6.57 20.79 -3.00
N SER A 121 -6.88 19.53 -3.31
CA SER A 121 -8.06 18.84 -2.76
C SER A 121 -7.89 18.60 -1.25
N ASN A 122 -8.97 18.77 -0.48
CA ASN A 122 -8.96 18.53 0.97
C ASN A 122 -9.27 17.08 1.36
N VAL A 123 -9.40 16.16 0.39
CA VAL A 123 -9.67 14.75 0.70
C VAL A 123 -8.47 14.09 1.40
N GLY A 124 -8.76 13.30 2.42
CA GLY A 124 -7.80 12.43 3.08
C GLY A 124 -7.42 11.23 2.20
N ASN A 125 -6.32 10.55 2.53
CA ASN A 125 -5.81 9.37 1.81
C ASN A 125 -5.78 9.53 0.28
N LYS A 126 -5.00 10.51 -0.18
CA LYS A 126 -4.91 10.87 -1.60
C LYS A 126 -3.54 10.63 -2.21
N ASN A 127 -3.56 10.32 -3.49
CA ASN A 127 -2.41 10.38 -4.39
C ASN A 127 -2.59 11.55 -5.37
N SER A 128 -1.59 12.42 -5.44
CA SER A 128 -1.50 13.52 -6.39
C SER A 128 -0.45 13.21 -7.45
N TRP A 129 -0.90 12.95 -8.68
CA TRP A 129 -0.02 12.42 -9.73
C TRP A 129 0.93 13.45 -10.32
N ASN A 130 0.41 14.54 -10.91
CA ASN A 130 1.21 15.50 -11.65
C ASN A 130 0.84 16.94 -11.27
N GLU A 131 1.54 17.48 -10.27
CA GLU A 131 1.33 18.83 -9.74
C GLU A 131 1.63 19.91 -10.78
N GLN A 132 2.61 19.70 -11.67
CA GLN A 132 3.00 20.68 -12.69
C GLN A 132 1.93 20.93 -13.75
N LEU A 133 1.11 19.92 -14.03
CA LEU A 133 0.03 20.00 -15.03
C LEU A 133 -1.34 20.22 -14.37
N GLU A 134 -1.38 20.55 -13.08
CA GLU A 134 -2.64 20.88 -12.42
C GLU A 134 -3.20 22.22 -12.91
N VAL A 135 -4.39 22.14 -13.49
CA VAL A 135 -5.25 23.32 -13.63
C VAL A 135 -5.77 23.67 -12.23
N LYS A 136 -5.53 24.91 -11.78
CA LYS A 136 -6.08 25.39 -10.51
C LYS A 136 -7.60 25.47 -10.64
N GLY A 137 -8.31 24.67 -9.85
CA GLY A 137 -9.76 24.66 -9.79
C GLY A 137 -10.32 25.93 -9.14
N SER A 138 -11.61 26.18 -9.35
CA SER A 138 -12.36 27.16 -8.56
C SER A 138 -12.59 26.64 -7.13
N LYS A 139 -12.84 27.53 -6.16
CA LYS A 139 -13.09 27.13 -4.75
C LYS A 139 -14.28 26.18 -4.57
N SER A 140 -15.13 25.99 -5.58
CA SER A 140 -16.31 25.12 -5.53
C SER A 140 -16.08 23.69 -6.04
N GLU A 141 -14.91 23.36 -6.60
CA GLU A 141 -14.60 22.00 -7.04
C GLU A 141 -13.94 21.19 -5.90
N SER A 142 -14.23 19.89 -5.81
CA SER A 142 -13.64 19.01 -4.78
C SER A 142 -12.17 18.67 -5.05
N GLY A 143 -11.74 18.75 -6.31
CA GLY A 143 -10.40 18.34 -6.76
C GLY A 143 -10.18 16.83 -6.79
N VAL A 144 -11.21 16.02 -6.58
CA VAL A 144 -11.14 14.56 -6.70
C VAL A 144 -11.17 14.17 -8.19
N LEU A 145 -10.26 13.28 -8.60
CA LEU A 145 -10.16 12.75 -9.97
C LEU A 145 -10.79 11.36 -10.06
N LEU A 146 -10.39 10.45 -9.18
CA LEU A 146 -11.02 9.14 -8.98
C LEU A 146 -11.14 8.88 -7.49
N GLN A 147 -12.37 8.72 -7.02
CA GLN A 147 -12.65 8.45 -5.61
C GLN A 147 -12.35 7.00 -5.29
N GLN A 148 -11.57 6.77 -4.23
CA GLN A 148 -11.48 5.46 -3.61
C GLN A 148 -12.64 5.28 -2.64
N ASP A 149 -13.33 4.15 -2.80
CA ASP A 149 -14.29 3.59 -1.88
C ASP A 149 -14.05 2.08 -1.90
N TYR A 150 -14.06 1.45 -0.74
CA TYR A 150 -13.72 0.04 -0.62
C TYR A 150 -14.94 -0.86 -0.64
N GLY A 151 -16.16 -0.29 -0.61
CA GLY A 151 -17.40 -1.04 -0.72
C GLY A 151 -17.57 -2.10 0.37
N LYS A 152 -18.40 -3.09 0.06
CA LYS A 152 -18.76 -4.23 0.92
C LYS A 152 -18.65 -5.52 0.12
N GLU A 153 -19.27 -6.58 0.61
CA GLU A 153 -19.18 -7.93 0.05
C GLU A 153 -19.49 -8.00 -1.45
N ALA A 154 -20.45 -7.23 -1.97
CA ALA A 154 -20.74 -7.18 -3.40
C ALA A 154 -19.56 -6.61 -4.21
N GLU A 155 -19.03 -5.44 -3.83
CA GLU A 155 -17.88 -4.83 -4.53
C GLU A 155 -16.59 -5.64 -4.32
N TRP A 156 -16.42 -6.28 -3.16
CA TRP A 156 -15.30 -7.18 -2.89
C TRP A 156 -15.38 -8.44 -3.76
N GLU A 157 -16.58 -8.96 -4.01
CA GLU A 157 -16.82 -10.10 -4.89
C GLU A 157 -16.46 -9.74 -6.34
N GLU A 158 -16.92 -8.58 -6.82
CA GLU A 158 -16.58 -8.07 -8.16
C GLU A 158 -15.07 -7.91 -8.35
N HIS A 159 -14.38 -7.34 -7.35
CA HIS A 159 -12.92 -7.17 -7.41
C HIS A 159 -12.20 -8.52 -7.40
N PHE A 160 -12.64 -9.48 -6.58
CA PHE A 160 -12.09 -10.82 -6.56
C PHE A 160 -12.24 -11.51 -7.92
N TYR A 161 -13.43 -11.51 -8.52
CA TYR A 161 -13.64 -12.17 -9.81
C TYR A 161 -12.94 -11.47 -10.97
N TYR A 162 -12.72 -10.16 -10.89
CA TYR A 162 -11.83 -9.48 -11.84
C TYR A 162 -10.39 -10.00 -11.75
N LEU A 163 -9.88 -10.25 -10.55
CA LEU A 163 -8.52 -10.76 -10.33
C LEU A 163 -8.38 -12.27 -10.54
N LEU A 164 -9.47 -13.03 -10.42
CA LEU A 164 -9.47 -14.49 -10.45
C LEU A 164 -8.79 -15.11 -11.70
N PRO A 165 -9.00 -14.62 -12.94
CA PRO A 165 -8.29 -15.13 -14.10
C PRO A 165 -6.77 -14.98 -13.98
N PHE A 166 -6.30 -13.88 -13.39
CA PHE A 166 -4.88 -13.66 -13.15
C PHE A 166 -4.35 -14.59 -12.06
N PHE A 167 -5.09 -14.78 -10.96
CA PHE A 167 -4.69 -15.73 -9.90
C PHE A 167 -4.56 -17.18 -10.38
N LYS A 168 -5.38 -17.55 -11.39
CA LYS A 168 -5.34 -18.86 -12.03
C LYS A 168 -4.22 -18.99 -13.07
N ASP A 169 -3.61 -17.90 -13.54
CA ASP A 169 -2.47 -17.94 -14.48
C ASP A 169 -1.26 -18.66 -13.84
N GLU A 170 -0.58 -19.50 -14.63
CA GLU A 170 0.59 -20.26 -14.18
C GLU A 170 1.81 -19.36 -13.90
N ARG A 171 1.88 -18.20 -14.58
CA ARG A 171 2.93 -17.19 -14.41
C ARG A 171 2.68 -16.32 -13.17
N TYR A 172 1.49 -16.37 -12.56
CA TYR A 172 1.20 -15.55 -11.39
C TYR A 172 2.10 -15.93 -10.22
N ILE A 173 2.76 -14.94 -9.62
CA ILE A 173 3.70 -15.16 -8.52
C ILE A 173 2.94 -15.70 -7.31
N LYS A 174 3.42 -16.83 -6.79
CA LYS A 174 2.83 -17.57 -5.67
C LYS A 174 3.84 -17.76 -4.55
N TYR A 175 3.35 -17.73 -3.32
CA TYR A 175 4.08 -18.15 -2.11
C TYR A 175 3.43 -19.42 -1.56
N ASN A 176 4.16 -20.54 -1.51
CA ASN A 176 3.61 -21.84 -1.09
C ASN A 176 2.29 -22.19 -1.82
N GLY A 177 2.21 -21.89 -3.13
CA GLY A 177 1.02 -22.09 -3.96
C GLY A 177 -0.06 -20.99 -3.86
N ARG A 178 0.00 -20.12 -2.84
CA ARG A 178 -0.93 -19.01 -2.63
C ARG A 178 -0.63 -17.82 -3.56
N PRO A 179 -1.59 -17.29 -4.33
CA PRO A 179 -1.37 -16.10 -5.16
C PRO A 179 -0.93 -14.90 -4.31
N VAL A 180 0.15 -14.22 -4.69
CA VAL A 180 0.65 -13.05 -3.96
C VAL A 180 -0.08 -11.78 -4.40
N PHE A 181 -0.68 -11.04 -3.46
CA PHE A 181 -1.36 -9.78 -3.73
C PHE A 181 -0.93 -8.70 -2.74
N LEU A 182 -0.46 -7.57 -3.25
CA LEU A 182 0.01 -6.44 -2.44
C LEU A 182 -1.10 -5.40 -2.27
N ILE A 183 -1.12 -4.72 -1.13
CA ILE A 183 -2.00 -3.58 -0.85
C ILE A 183 -1.13 -2.40 -0.41
N TYR A 184 -1.22 -1.27 -1.13
CA TYR A 184 -0.24 -0.18 -1.01
C TYR A 184 -0.28 0.55 0.36
N LYS A 185 -1.48 0.74 0.91
CA LYS A 185 -1.74 1.39 2.21
C LYS A 185 -2.79 0.58 2.99
N PRO A 186 -2.43 -0.59 3.55
CA PRO A 186 -3.39 -1.47 4.22
C PRO A 186 -4.01 -0.81 5.47
N LYS A 187 -3.27 0.05 6.17
CA LYS A 187 -3.78 0.84 7.32
C LYS A 187 -4.90 1.81 6.97
N LYS A 188 -5.11 2.11 5.68
CA LYS A 188 -6.18 3.00 5.21
C LYS A 188 -7.40 2.25 4.67
N LEU A 189 -7.32 0.92 4.62
CA LEU A 189 -8.39 0.02 4.20
C LEU A 189 -9.12 -0.51 5.45
N TYR A 190 -10.09 0.26 5.95
CA TYR A 190 -10.76 0.00 7.24
C TYR A 190 -11.46 -1.38 7.32
N CYS A 191 -11.86 -1.94 6.17
CA CYS A 191 -12.53 -3.24 6.06
C CYS A 191 -11.58 -4.40 5.71
N LEU A 192 -10.25 -4.17 5.69
CA LEU A 192 -9.25 -5.11 5.20
C LEU A 192 -9.42 -6.53 5.75
N LEU A 193 -9.53 -6.68 7.07
CA LEU A 193 -9.66 -8.00 7.69
C LEU A 193 -10.91 -8.74 7.16
N ARG A 194 -12.06 -8.07 7.11
CA ARG A 194 -13.30 -8.66 6.60
C ARG A 194 -13.21 -8.99 5.12
N MET A 195 -12.69 -8.07 4.32
CA MET A 195 -12.49 -8.27 2.89
C MET A 195 -11.65 -9.52 2.62
N MET A 196 -10.55 -9.70 3.36
CA MET A 196 -9.68 -10.87 3.20
C MET A 196 -10.32 -12.18 3.69
N GLN A 197 -11.15 -12.15 4.74
CA GLN A 197 -11.94 -13.33 5.12
C GLN A 197 -13.00 -13.69 4.08
N PHE A 198 -13.65 -12.69 3.48
CA PHE A 198 -14.59 -12.90 2.40
C PHE A 198 -13.90 -13.47 1.16
N TRP A 199 -12.74 -12.91 0.76
CA TRP A 199 -11.93 -13.46 -0.32
C TRP A 199 -11.42 -14.87 -0.04
N LYS A 200 -11.15 -15.23 1.22
CA LYS A 200 -10.84 -16.62 1.61
C LYS A 200 -12.01 -17.56 1.35
N GLN A 201 -13.25 -17.14 1.60
CA GLN A 201 -14.44 -17.92 1.27
C GLN A 201 -14.62 -18.06 -0.25
N LEU A 202 -14.43 -16.99 -1.01
CA LEU A 202 -14.48 -17.03 -2.47
C LEU A 202 -13.37 -17.90 -3.07
N ALA A 203 -12.14 -17.81 -2.55
CA ALA A 203 -11.03 -18.67 -2.95
C ALA A 203 -11.34 -20.15 -2.73
N LYS A 204 -11.92 -20.50 -1.58
CA LYS A 204 -12.39 -21.86 -1.29
C LYS A 204 -13.49 -22.31 -2.27
N LYS A 205 -14.46 -21.43 -2.57
CA LYS A 205 -15.53 -21.69 -3.53
C LYS A 205 -15.00 -21.93 -4.94
N GLU A 206 -13.98 -21.18 -5.35
CA GLU A 206 -13.33 -21.27 -6.67
C GLU A 206 -12.20 -22.30 -6.73
N GLU A 207 -12.02 -23.08 -5.67
CA GLU A 207 -11.02 -24.14 -5.54
C GLU A 207 -9.58 -23.67 -5.80
N ILE A 208 -9.28 -22.42 -5.42
CA ILE A 208 -7.91 -21.88 -5.43
C ILE A 208 -7.36 -21.74 -4.01
N PRO A 209 -6.04 -21.80 -3.81
CA PRO A 209 -5.44 -21.48 -2.53
C PRO A 209 -5.78 -20.05 -2.07
N GLU A 210 -5.79 -19.86 -0.75
CA GLU A 210 -6.03 -18.54 -0.14
C GLU A 210 -5.00 -17.51 -0.64
N ILE A 211 -5.43 -16.28 -0.88
CA ILE A 211 -4.55 -15.21 -1.34
C ILE A 211 -3.53 -14.88 -0.25
N TYR A 212 -2.25 -14.77 -0.61
CA TYR A 212 -1.18 -14.34 0.28
C TYR A 212 -1.00 -12.83 0.18
N VAL A 213 -1.35 -12.12 1.25
CA VAL A 213 -1.49 -10.66 1.22
C VAL A 213 -0.26 -10.00 1.82
N ILE A 214 0.37 -9.12 1.04
CA ILE A 214 1.51 -8.32 1.50
C ILE A 214 1.07 -6.86 1.64
N GLY A 215 1.11 -6.33 2.86
CA GLY A 215 0.86 -4.91 3.12
C GLY A 215 2.09 -4.07 2.84
N VAL A 216 1.99 -3.07 1.98
CA VAL A 216 3.08 -2.14 1.65
C VAL A 216 3.05 -0.94 2.61
N ASN A 217 4.20 -0.29 2.79
CA ASN A 217 4.36 0.90 3.64
C ASN A 217 3.93 0.68 5.09
N VAL A 218 4.10 -0.55 5.57
CA VAL A 218 3.93 -0.93 6.97
C VAL A 218 5.19 -1.66 7.45
N GLY A 219 5.65 -1.37 8.67
CA GLY A 219 6.81 -2.03 9.27
C GLY A 219 6.48 -3.34 10.00
N TYR A 220 5.20 -3.73 10.03
CA TYR A 220 4.68 -4.86 10.79
C TYR A 220 3.36 -5.37 10.20
N GLN A 221 2.98 -6.59 10.59
CA GLN A 221 1.72 -7.21 10.15
C GLN A 221 0.52 -6.58 10.86
N VAL A 222 -0.43 -6.06 10.09
CA VAL A 222 -1.75 -5.62 10.59
C VAL A 222 -2.79 -6.73 10.37
N PRO A 223 -3.94 -6.72 11.07
CA PRO A 223 -4.99 -7.69 10.82
C PRO A 223 -5.43 -7.68 9.35
N GLY A 224 -5.41 -8.86 8.72
CA GLY A 224 -5.78 -9.05 7.31
C GLY A 224 -4.61 -9.11 6.33
N ILE A 225 -3.35 -8.98 6.76
CA ILE A 225 -2.17 -9.26 5.90
C ILE A 225 -1.32 -10.42 6.43
N ASP A 226 -0.71 -11.18 5.53
CA ASP A 226 0.21 -12.28 5.85
C ASP A 226 1.66 -11.81 6.03
N ALA A 227 2.04 -10.68 5.42
CA ALA A 227 3.37 -10.10 5.55
C ALA A 227 3.35 -8.60 5.30
N ALA A 228 4.40 -7.93 5.78
CA ALA A 228 4.67 -6.53 5.49
C ALA A 228 5.72 -6.39 4.37
N LEU A 229 5.72 -5.24 3.69
CA LEU A 229 6.77 -4.80 2.78
C LEU A 229 7.21 -3.38 3.15
N MET A 230 8.49 -3.25 3.48
CA MET A 230 9.15 -1.95 3.56
C MET A 230 9.57 -1.52 2.16
N LEU A 231 8.67 -0.79 1.49
CA LEU A 231 8.92 -0.28 0.15
C LEU A 231 9.68 1.06 0.20
N GLU A 232 10.86 1.09 -0.39
CA GLU A 232 11.68 2.29 -0.50
C GLU A 232 11.25 3.16 -1.69
N PRO A 233 11.39 4.50 -1.61
CA PRO A 233 11.92 5.25 -0.47
C PRO A 233 10.87 5.55 0.60
N GLY A 234 9.63 5.07 0.45
CA GLY A 234 8.54 5.35 1.41
C GLY A 234 8.88 4.92 2.84
N ALA A 235 9.54 3.78 2.99
CA ALA A 235 10.03 3.27 4.26
C ALA A 235 11.01 4.24 4.95
N CYS A 236 11.93 4.85 4.20
CA CYS A 236 12.86 5.87 4.72
C CYS A 236 12.29 7.29 4.80
N ARG A 237 11.21 7.60 4.07
CA ARG A 237 10.63 8.95 3.98
C ARG A 237 9.61 9.29 5.03
N ASN A 238 9.12 8.29 5.75
CA ASN A 238 8.45 8.56 7.00
C ASN A 238 9.51 9.13 7.94
N ILE A 239 9.55 10.46 8.00
CA ILE A 239 10.22 11.26 9.01
C ILE A 239 10.01 10.52 10.31
N ASP A 240 11.11 9.93 10.74
CA ASP A 240 11.07 9.01 11.82
C ASP A 240 10.72 9.80 13.09
N LEU A 241 9.75 9.27 13.81
CA LEU A 241 9.42 9.68 15.16
C LEU A 241 10.59 9.38 16.13
N THR A 242 11.72 8.81 15.65
CA THR A 242 13.01 8.76 16.37
C THR A 242 13.65 10.11 16.62
N GLY A 243 13.27 11.15 15.89
CA GLY A 243 13.97 12.43 15.99
C GLY A 243 15.37 12.43 15.37
N GLU A 244 15.79 11.38 14.65
CA GLU A 244 16.95 11.47 13.78
C GLU A 244 16.56 12.21 12.48
N LYS A 245 17.09 13.42 12.34
CA LYS A 245 16.82 14.26 11.16
C LYS A 245 17.63 13.74 9.98
N ILE A 246 16.95 13.17 8.98
CA ILE A 246 17.49 13.12 7.61
C ILE A 246 17.94 14.54 7.26
N GLN A 247 19.18 14.71 6.83
CA GLN A 247 19.74 16.02 6.49
C GLN A 247 19.15 16.50 5.17
N ILE A 248 17.92 16.99 5.25
CA ILE A 248 17.22 17.55 4.11
C ILE A 248 17.77 18.95 3.84
N GLN A 249 18.24 19.16 2.62
CA GLN A 249 18.67 20.48 2.16
C GLN A 249 17.66 21.02 1.13
N ARG A 250 17.69 22.34 0.92
CA ARG A 250 16.92 22.99 -0.15
C ARG A 250 17.89 23.57 -1.18
N LYS A 251 17.81 23.14 -2.42
CA LYS A 251 18.58 23.71 -3.54
C LYS A 251 17.60 24.25 -4.59
N ASN A 252 17.64 25.56 -4.83
CA ASN A 252 16.73 26.27 -5.76
C ASN A 252 15.23 25.97 -5.52
N GLY A 253 14.84 25.77 -4.26
CA GLY A 253 13.46 25.46 -3.85
C GLY A 253 13.15 23.97 -3.71
N ILE A 254 13.98 23.08 -4.24
CA ILE A 254 13.76 21.63 -4.25
C ILE A 254 14.31 20.99 -2.99
N THR A 255 13.57 20.02 -2.47
CA THR A 255 14.04 19.19 -1.36
C THR A 255 15.05 18.17 -1.87
N ILE A 256 16.25 18.16 -1.30
CA ILE A 256 17.31 17.23 -1.68
C ILE A 256 17.84 16.46 -0.48
N CYS A 257 18.28 15.23 -0.72
CA CYS A 257 18.90 14.33 0.26
C CYS A 257 19.89 13.42 -0.47
N SER A 258 21.00 13.03 0.15
CA SER A 258 21.90 12.06 -0.49
C SER A 258 21.29 10.66 -0.48
N TYR A 259 21.65 9.83 -1.47
CA TYR A 259 21.23 8.43 -1.53
C TYR A 259 21.61 7.65 -0.26
N GLU A 260 22.80 7.88 0.29
CA GLU A 260 23.29 7.22 1.50
C GLU A 260 22.51 7.63 2.76
N GLU A 261 22.24 8.93 2.94
CA GLU A 261 21.45 9.43 4.07
C GLU A 261 20.04 8.87 4.08
N MET A 262 19.45 8.62 2.91
CA MET A 262 18.15 7.95 2.82
C MET A 262 18.21 6.56 3.45
N PHE A 263 19.16 5.72 3.03
CA PHE A 263 19.24 4.35 3.52
C PHE A 263 19.83 4.20 4.93
N ALA A 264 20.55 5.20 5.42
CA ALA A 264 20.95 5.25 6.83
C ALA A 264 19.72 5.21 7.75
N ALA A 265 18.59 5.76 7.29
CA ALA A 265 17.31 5.74 8.01
C ALA A 265 16.50 4.43 7.85
N SER A 266 16.88 3.50 6.95
CA SER A 266 16.10 2.27 6.68
C SER A 266 15.96 1.35 7.91
N GLY A 267 16.87 1.46 8.89
CA GLY A 267 16.73 0.89 10.24
C GLY A 267 16.23 -0.56 10.31
N TYR A 268 16.85 -1.50 9.58
CA TYR A 268 16.38 -2.91 9.53
C TYR A 268 16.25 -3.57 10.92
N ASP A 269 17.03 -3.14 11.89
CA ASP A 269 16.98 -3.64 13.28
C ASP A 269 15.72 -3.20 14.04
N THR A 270 15.02 -2.17 13.56
CA THR A 270 13.76 -1.69 14.13
C THR A 270 12.53 -2.44 13.62
N ILE A 271 12.71 -3.31 12.62
CA ILE A 271 11.62 -4.11 12.06
C ILE A 271 11.09 -5.06 13.13
N GLU A 272 9.79 -4.97 13.39
CA GLU A 272 9.14 -5.78 14.41
C GLU A 272 9.13 -7.28 14.06
N LYS A 273 8.79 -8.10 15.07
CA LYS A 273 8.56 -9.53 14.86
C LYS A 273 7.38 -9.74 13.91
N GLY A 274 7.65 -10.37 12.77
CA GLY A 274 6.66 -10.71 11.74
C GLY A 274 7.36 -10.98 10.42
N LYS A 275 6.63 -11.52 9.44
CA LYS A 275 7.17 -11.69 8.08
C LYS A 275 7.21 -10.32 7.40
N THR A 276 8.42 -9.83 7.11
CA THR A 276 8.62 -8.51 6.49
C THR A 276 9.60 -8.64 5.33
N TYR A 277 9.12 -8.35 4.12
CA TYR A 277 9.92 -8.25 2.92
C TYR A 277 10.58 -6.88 2.84
N LEU A 278 11.75 -6.86 2.20
CA LEU A 278 12.57 -5.66 2.04
C LEU A 278 12.60 -5.23 0.59
N SER A 279 12.95 -3.96 0.38
CA SER A 279 13.17 -3.43 -0.95
C SER A 279 14.33 -2.45 -1.02
N VAL A 280 14.71 -2.11 -2.23
CA VAL A 280 15.63 -1.01 -2.54
C VAL A 280 15.04 -0.15 -3.64
N ALA A 281 15.30 1.16 -3.59
CA ALA A 281 14.98 2.07 -4.68
C ALA A 281 16.23 2.36 -5.54
N ALA A 282 16.09 2.33 -6.86
CA ALA A 282 17.20 2.64 -7.78
C ALA A 282 17.64 4.12 -7.69
N GLY A 283 16.74 5.00 -7.26
CA GLY A 283 16.96 6.43 -7.08
C GLY A 283 15.68 7.07 -6.53
N TYR A 284 15.58 8.39 -6.57
CA TYR A 284 14.29 9.08 -6.52
C TYR A 284 14.47 10.51 -7.01
N ASP A 285 13.55 10.98 -7.85
CA ASP A 285 13.43 12.34 -8.33
C ASP A 285 12.05 12.57 -8.92
N ASP A 286 11.12 13.12 -8.14
CA ASP A 286 9.75 13.43 -8.60
C ASP A 286 9.60 14.85 -9.18
N THR A 287 10.71 15.54 -9.41
CA THR A 287 10.69 16.86 -10.04
C THR A 287 10.07 16.87 -11.45
N PRO A 288 10.05 15.79 -12.26
CA PRO A 288 9.25 15.74 -13.49
C PRO A 288 7.74 15.94 -13.25
N ARG A 289 7.22 15.51 -12.10
CA ARG A 289 5.81 15.66 -11.71
C ARG A 289 5.55 16.92 -10.89
N ARG A 290 6.55 17.39 -10.13
CA ARG A 290 6.36 18.38 -9.05
C ARG A 290 7.16 19.69 -9.19
N GLY A 291 8.08 19.75 -10.14
CA GLY A 291 8.95 20.91 -10.34
C GLY A 291 9.68 21.29 -9.04
N LYS A 292 9.59 22.56 -8.63
CA LYS A 292 10.27 23.07 -7.42
C LYS A 292 9.75 22.49 -6.11
N ASN A 293 8.53 21.94 -6.10
CA ASN A 293 7.97 21.27 -4.92
C ASN A 293 8.42 19.82 -4.79
N GLY A 294 9.22 19.34 -5.75
CA GLY A 294 9.71 17.98 -5.76
C GLY A 294 10.81 17.70 -4.73
N TYR A 295 11.11 16.41 -4.64
CA TYR A 295 12.15 15.80 -3.86
C TYR A 295 13.09 15.03 -4.79
N CYS A 296 14.40 15.20 -4.63
CA CYS A 296 15.41 14.53 -5.46
C CYS A 296 16.55 13.94 -4.59
N PHE A 297 16.95 12.70 -4.87
CA PHE A 297 18.15 12.12 -4.30
C PHE A 297 19.40 12.53 -5.06
N LEU A 298 20.44 12.87 -4.31
CA LEU A 298 21.76 13.18 -4.83
C LEU A 298 22.68 11.97 -4.79
N ASP A 299 23.71 12.02 -5.64
CA ASP A 299 24.78 11.01 -5.70
C ASP A 299 24.28 9.58 -5.96
N VAL A 300 23.14 9.45 -6.64
CA VAL A 300 22.59 8.18 -7.08
C VAL A 300 23.46 7.64 -8.21
N THR A 301 24.06 6.47 -7.99
CA THR A 301 24.91 5.79 -8.99
C THR A 301 24.65 4.28 -8.97
N PRO A 302 24.90 3.58 -10.08
CA PRO A 302 24.80 2.12 -10.12
C PRO A 302 25.63 1.41 -9.03
N LYS A 303 26.80 1.95 -8.68
CA LYS A 303 27.66 1.39 -7.65
C LYS A 303 27.03 1.46 -6.25
N LYS A 304 26.49 2.62 -5.85
CA LYS A 304 25.82 2.76 -4.55
C LYS A 304 24.55 1.92 -4.48
N PHE A 305 23.84 1.80 -5.60
CA PHE A 305 22.71 0.88 -5.73
C PHE A 305 23.14 -0.58 -5.55
N GLU A 306 24.24 -1.03 -6.19
CA GLU A 306 24.81 -2.37 -6.02
C GLU A 306 25.15 -2.67 -4.56
N GLU A 307 25.85 -1.75 -3.89
CA GLU A 307 26.24 -1.87 -2.48
C GLU A 307 25.00 -2.05 -1.59
N LYS A 308 24.02 -1.16 -1.74
CA LYS A 308 22.79 -1.21 -0.93
C LYS A 308 21.93 -2.43 -1.22
N LEU A 309 21.77 -2.79 -2.48
CA LEU A 309 21.02 -3.97 -2.88
C LEU A 309 21.68 -5.26 -2.34
N THR A 310 23.01 -5.31 -2.29
CA THR A 310 23.74 -6.43 -1.68
C THR A 310 23.43 -6.55 -0.18
N GLU A 311 23.39 -5.43 0.55
CA GLU A 311 22.97 -5.42 1.96
C GLU A 311 21.53 -5.93 2.13
N VAL A 312 20.60 -5.44 1.30
CA VAL A 312 19.18 -5.85 1.33
C VAL A 312 19.03 -7.34 1.05
N PHE A 313 19.78 -7.89 0.10
CA PHE A 313 19.80 -9.33 -0.17
C PHE A 313 20.35 -10.14 1.00
N ALA A 314 21.47 -9.72 1.59
CA ALA A 314 22.07 -10.40 2.73
C ALA A 314 21.10 -10.43 3.93
N GLU A 315 20.47 -9.29 4.23
CA GLU A 315 19.48 -9.17 5.30
C GLU A 315 18.23 -9.99 5.01
N SER A 316 17.76 -10.01 3.76
CA SER A 316 16.61 -10.82 3.34
C SER A 316 16.88 -12.32 3.47
N ILE A 317 18.09 -12.77 3.17
CA ILE A 317 18.51 -14.17 3.41
C ILE A 317 18.49 -14.49 4.91
N ARG A 318 19.02 -13.59 5.75
CA ARG A 318 19.00 -13.75 7.22
C ARG A 318 17.58 -13.86 7.77
N ARG A 319 16.61 -13.21 7.12
CA ARG A 319 15.17 -13.25 7.45
C ARG A 319 14.40 -14.37 6.75
N GLU A 320 15.10 -15.22 5.98
CA GLU A 320 14.48 -16.30 5.20
C GLU A 320 13.39 -15.78 4.25
N ASN A 321 13.60 -14.60 3.67
CA ASN A 321 12.65 -14.00 2.73
C ASN A 321 12.72 -14.70 1.37
N GLU A 322 11.55 -14.98 0.84
CA GLU A 322 11.35 -15.60 -0.47
C GLU A 322 11.37 -14.57 -1.58
N PHE A 323 11.08 -13.30 -1.26
CA PHE A 323 11.06 -12.18 -2.18
C PHE A 323 11.93 -11.03 -1.68
N VAL A 324 12.57 -10.33 -2.62
CA VAL A 324 13.11 -8.98 -2.44
C VAL A 324 12.52 -8.10 -3.53
N PHE A 325 12.07 -6.90 -3.14
CA PHE A 325 11.44 -5.99 -4.07
C PHE A 325 12.42 -4.91 -4.55
N ILE A 326 12.26 -4.45 -5.78
CA ILE A 326 12.99 -3.28 -6.30
C ILE A 326 11.96 -2.25 -6.75
N ASN A 327 12.12 -1.02 -6.28
CA ASN A 327 11.33 0.12 -6.73
C ASN A 327 12.18 0.96 -7.69
N ALA A 328 11.98 0.86 -8.99
CA ALA A 328 11.03 0.04 -9.75
C ALA A 328 11.71 -0.45 -11.04
N TRP A 329 10.99 -1.21 -11.87
CA TRP A 329 11.42 -1.48 -13.24
C TRP A 329 11.43 -0.17 -14.05
N ASN A 330 10.31 0.54 -14.10
CA ASN A 330 10.05 1.63 -15.05
C ASN A 330 9.42 2.89 -14.45
N GLU A 331 9.66 3.24 -13.19
CA GLU A 331 9.10 4.46 -12.58
C GLU A 331 9.91 5.72 -12.99
N TRP A 332 9.83 6.09 -14.27
CA TRP A 332 10.60 7.20 -14.87
C TRP A 332 10.25 8.57 -14.29
N GLY A 333 8.96 8.82 -14.00
CA GLY A 333 8.48 10.10 -13.46
C GLY A 333 8.96 10.43 -12.06
N GLU A 334 9.40 9.43 -11.30
CA GLU A 334 10.04 9.57 -9.99
C GLU A 334 11.49 9.11 -10.00
N GLY A 335 12.08 8.87 -11.17
CA GLY A 335 13.48 8.50 -11.30
C GLY A 335 13.89 7.20 -10.59
N MET A 336 12.93 6.29 -10.39
CA MET A 336 13.05 4.98 -9.73
C MET A 336 12.98 3.85 -10.77
N TYR A 337 13.88 3.83 -11.74
CA TYR A 337 13.86 2.83 -12.82
C TYR A 337 15.14 2.01 -12.87
N LEU A 338 15.01 0.73 -13.22
CA LEU A 338 16.10 -0.15 -13.62
C LEU A 338 16.34 -0.11 -15.13
N GLU A 339 15.34 0.30 -15.91
CA GLU A 339 15.45 0.35 -17.37
C GLU A 339 16.68 1.15 -17.85
N PRO A 340 17.33 0.73 -18.95
CA PRO A 340 18.50 1.43 -19.45
C PRO A 340 18.22 2.88 -19.83
N ASP A 341 19.15 3.78 -19.48
CA ASP A 341 19.11 5.19 -19.85
C ASP A 341 20.38 5.61 -20.62
N GLU A 342 20.38 6.78 -21.25
CA GLU A 342 21.54 7.25 -22.01
C GLU A 342 22.79 7.54 -21.14
N LYS A 343 22.60 7.83 -19.85
CA LYS A 343 23.68 8.24 -18.96
C LYS A 343 24.47 7.04 -18.41
N ASN A 344 23.75 6.01 -18.01
CA ASN A 344 24.24 4.85 -17.29
C ASN A 344 24.19 3.58 -18.15
N GLY A 345 23.52 3.61 -19.32
CA GLY A 345 23.30 2.42 -20.14
C GLY A 345 22.62 1.33 -19.31
N PHE A 346 23.21 0.14 -19.29
CA PHE A 346 22.75 -1.00 -18.50
C PHE A 346 23.22 -0.99 -17.03
N GLY A 347 23.84 0.09 -16.55
CA GLY A 347 24.55 0.12 -15.28
C GLY A 347 23.75 -0.36 -14.07
N TYR A 348 22.47 0.00 -13.94
CA TYR A 348 21.61 -0.47 -12.83
C TYR A 348 21.25 -1.95 -12.92
N LEU A 349 21.05 -2.46 -14.14
CA LEU A 349 20.83 -3.89 -14.38
C LEU A 349 22.10 -4.70 -14.11
N GLU A 350 23.27 -4.21 -14.54
CA GLU A 350 24.56 -4.81 -14.22
C GLU A 350 24.84 -4.81 -12.72
N ALA A 351 24.49 -3.74 -12.02
CA ALA A 351 24.58 -3.64 -10.57
C ALA A 351 23.72 -4.70 -9.88
N LEU A 352 22.44 -4.86 -10.29
CA LEU A 352 21.58 -5.95 -9.81
C LEU A 352 22.22 -7.32 -10.03
N PHE A 353 22.69 -7.59 -11.25
CA PHE A 353 23.30 -8.86 -11.58
C PHE A 353 24.54 -9.13 -10.71
N LYS A 354 25.40 -8.14 -10.50
CA LYS A 354 26.57 -8.25 -9.61
C LYS A 354 26.18 -8.49 -8.16
N SER A 355 25.19 -7.78 -7.60
CA SER A 355 24.68 -8.02 -6.26
C SER A 355 24.22 -9.47 -6.08
N LEU A 356 23.50 -10.03 -7.06
CA LEU A 356 23.08 -11.43 -7.04
C LEU A 356 24.27 -12.41 -7.07
N GLN A 357 25.33 -12.12 -7.84
CA GLN A 357 26.55 -12.94 -7.84
C GLN A 357 27.28 -12.86 -6.50
N ASN A 358 27.45 -11.66 -5.94
CA ASN A 358 28.15 -11.42 -4.67
C ASN A 358 27.53 -12.21 -3.51
N ILE A 359 26.21 -12.36 -3.52
CA ILE A 359 25.45 -13.13 -2.53
C ILE A 359 25.61 -14.64 -2.75
N LYS A 360 25.62 -15.12 -3.99
CA LYS A 360 25.84 -16.54 -4.31
C LYS A 360 27.24 -17.02 -3.92
N THR A 361 28.26 -16.18 -4.07
CA THR A 361 29.66 -16.52 -3.78
C THR A 361 30.05 -16.39 -2.31
N GLY A 362 29.11 -16.01 -1.42
CA GLY A 362 29.35 -15.87 0.02
C GLY A 362 30.24 -14.68 0.41
N SER A 363 30.60 -13.82 -0.55
CA SER A 363 31.46 -12.63 -0.36
C SER A 363 30.82 -11.53 0.50
N ALA A 364 29.52 -11.63 0.79
CA ALA A 364 28.79 -10.69 1.64
C ALA A 364 28.98 -10.91 3.16
N GLN A 365 29.74 -11.94 3.58
CA GLN A 365 30.08 -12.12 4.99
C GLN A 365 31.26 -11.23 5.41
N LYS A 366 31.08 -9.90 5.42
CA LYS A 366 31.92 -9.00 6.23
C LYS A 366 31.30 -7.60 6.34
N GLN A 367 31.25 -7.15 7.60
CA GLN A 367 30.89 -5.81 8.09
C GLN A 367 29.38 -5.51 8.16
N ASN A 368 28.80 -5.55 9.37
CA ASN A 368 28.90 -4.44 10.31
C ASN A 368 28.49 -4.86 11.73
N ASP A 369 29.27 -4.39 12.71
CA ASP A 369 28.85 -4.29 14.10
C ASP A 369 27.73 -3.24 14.18
N THR A 370 26.50 -3.66 14.47
CA THR A 370 25.40 -2.72 14.65
C THR A 370 25.47 -2.08 16.04
N LEU A 371 25.48 -0.75 16.02
CA LEU A 371 25.07 0.13 17.11
C LEU A 371 23.73 -0.34 17.71
N VAL A 372 23.72 -0.63 19.00
CA VAL A 372 22.51 -0.94 19.76
C VAL A 372 21.70 0.33 19.95
N LEU A 373 20.67 0.55 19.12
CA LEU A 373 19.57 1.47 19.43
C LEU A 373 18.39 0.70 20.04
N GLN A 374 17.77 1.34 21.02
CA GLN A 374 17.19 0.71 22.20
C GLN A 374 15.73 0.31 22.01
N LYS A 375 15.34 -0.89 22.49
CA LYS A 375 13.94 -1.40 22.60
C LYS A 375 12.88 -0.39 23.07
N ALA A 376 13.28 0.63 23.83
CA ALA A 376 12.40 1.68 24.33
C ALA A 376 11.77 2.54 23.22
N ASP A 377 12.45 2.72 22.10
CA ASP A 377 11.96 3.52 20.96
C ASP A 377 10.79 2.82 20.24
N THR A 378 10.86 1.50 20.06
CA THR A 378 9.81 0.71 19.40
C THR A 378 8.48 0.71 20.17
N GLU A 379 8.52 0.63 21.50
CA GLU A 379 7.32 0.64 22.33
C GLU A 379 6.63 2.01 22.33
N ALA A 380 7.41 3.10 22.39
CA ALA A 380 6.90 4.46 22.28
C ALA A 380 6.25 4.70 20.90
N ARG A 381 6.85 4.19 19.81
CA ARG A 381 6.27 4.28 18.46
C ARG A 381 4.91 3.57 18.35
N ARG A 382 4.80 2.35 18.90
CA ARG A 382 3.52 1.61 18.94
C ARG A 382 2.46 2.38 19.67
N GLU A 383 2.80 2.93 20.83
CA GLU A 383 1.87 3.72 21.62
C GLU A 383 1.44 5.00 20.88
N LEU A 384 2.35 5.67 20.17
CA LEU A 384 2.02 6.84 19.38
C LEU A 384 1.12 6.50 18.18
N GLU A 385 1.38 5.42 17.45
CA GLU A 385 0.47 4.95 16.41
C GLU A 385 -0.89 4.59 16.99
N ARG A 386 -0.91 3.98 18.18
CA ARG A 386 -2.13 3.66 18.92
C ARG A 386 -2.92 4.93 19.30
N LEU A 387 -2.25 5.98 19.71
CA LEU A 387 -2.92 7.25 20.00
C LEU A 387 -3.40 7.94 18.73
N ARG A 388 -2.64 7.84 17.64
CA ARG A 388 -2.98 8.45 16.36
C ARG A 388 -4.23 7.85 15.73
N GLY A 389 -4.36 6.52 15.70
CA GLY A 389 -5.58 5.89 15.18
C GLY A 389 -6.81 6.18 16.06
N GLN A 390 -6.64 6.37 17.38
CA GLN A 390 -7.71 6.83 18.27
C GLN A 390 -8.14 8.25 17.95
N TYR A 391 -7.17 9.13 17.76
CA TYR A 391 -7.41 10.51 17.36
C TYR A 391 -8.13 10.58 16.01
N ASP A 392 -7.66 9.84 15.00
CA ASP A 392 -8.26 9.82 13.66
C ASP A 392 -9.71 9.32 13.71
N LEU A 393 -9.99 8.25 14.47
CA LEU A 393 -11.35 7.74 14.68
C LEU A 393 -12.25 8.80 15.35
N LEU A 394 -11.78 9.42 16.43
CA LEU A 394 -12.53 10.46 17.14
C LEU A 394 -12.80 11.67 16.25
N HIS A 395 -11.80 12.10 15.49
CA HIS A 395 -11.93 13.21 14.56
C HIS A 395 -13.01 12.93 13.50
N SER A 396 -12.96 11.75 12.87
CA SER A 396 -13.97 11.32 11.89
C SER A 396 -15.35 11.21 12.50
N TRP A 397 -15.48 10.68 13.72
CA TRP A 397 -16.79 10.61 14.40
C TRP A 397 -17.30 11.99 14.78
N PHE A 398 -16.41 12.90 15.19
CA PHE A 398 -16.78 14.28 15.50
C PHE A 398 -17.30 15.01 14.25
N GLN A 399 -16.67 14.82 13.09
CA GLN A 399 -17.16 15.36 11.81
C GLN A 399 -18.56 14.83 11.46
N LEU A 400 -18.85 13.54 11.69
CA LEU A 400 -20.21 13.01 11.54
C LEU A 400 -21.19 13.75 12.46
N LYS A 401 -20.79 14.00 13.71
CA LYS A 401 -21.63 14.72 14.68
C LYS A 401 -21.87 16.17 14.34
N GLU A 402 -20.89 16.89 13.80
CA GLU A 402 -21.07 18.26 13.29
C GLU A 402 -22.06 18.31 12.14
N GLN A 403 -22.20 17.22 11.37
CA GLN A 403 -23.19 17.08 10.30
C GLN A 403 -24.57 16.64 10.80
N GLY A 404 -24.77 16.47 12.11
CA GLY A 404 -26.01 15.96 12.70
C GLY A 404 -26.24 14.47 12.45
N ARG A 405 -25.22 13.73 12.02
CA ARG A 405 -25.27 12.32 11.64
C ARG A 405 -24.98 11.38 12.81
N SER A 406 -25.37 10.12 12.69
CA SER A 406 -25.17 9.09 13.72
C SER A 406 -24.47 7.86 13.17
N ALA A 407 -23.71 7.17 14.01
CA ALA A 407 -23.23 5.82 13.71
C ALA A 407 -24.38 4.84 13.42
N ALA A 408 -25.60 5.12 13.92
CA ALA A 408 -26.81 4.35 13.63
C ALA A 408 -27.09 4.21 12.13
N GLU A 409 -26.77 5.23 11.33
CA GLU A 409 -26.96 5.21 9.88
C GLU A 409 -26.23 4.04 9.21
N TYR A 410 -25.07 3.65 9.73
CA TYR A 410 -24.34 2.49 9.20
C TYR A 410 -25.18 1.23 9.37
N PHE A 411 -25.73 1.02 10.56
CA PHE A 411 -26.51 -0.17 10.87
C PHE A 411 -27.80 -0.23 10.07
N GLU A 412 -28.50 0.91 9.94
CA GLU A 412 -29.70 1.03 9.11
C GLU A 412 -29.42 0.72 7.64
N ARG A 413 -28.37 1.31 7.05
CA ARG A 413 -27.94 1.08 5.66
C ARG A 413 -27.52 -0.37 5.39
N ASN A 414 -27.19 -1.13 6.43
CA ASN A 414 -26.76 -2.52 6.35
C ASN A 414 -27.82 -3.51 6.85
N HIS A 415 -29.01 -3.05 7.21
CA HIS A 415 -30.08 -3.89 7.77
C HIS A 415 -29.64 -4.66 9.03
N TYR A 416 -28.86 -4.02 9.89
CA TYR A 416 -28.49 -4.54 11.20
C TYR A 416 -29.43 -4.00 12.28
N ASP A 417 -30.46 -4.76 12.60
CA ASP A 417 -31.55 -4.33 13.50
C ASP A 417 -31.19 -4.41 14.98
N ASN A 418 -30.28 -5.31 15.38
CA ASN A 418 -29.95 -5.60 16.79
C ASN A 418 -28.44 -5.61 17.00
N ILE A 419 -27.90 -4.58 17.65
CA ILE A 419 -26.47 -4.33 17.70
C ILE A 419 -25.90 -4.83 19.04
N ALA A 420 -24.95 -5.77 18.99
CA ALA A 420 -24.14 -6.12 20.14
C ALA A 420 -22.85 -5.26 20.16
N ILE A 421 -22.54 -4.65 21.30
CA ILE A 421 -21.33 -3.83 21.47
C ILE A 421 -20.30 -4.62 22.26
N TYR A 422 -19.15 -4.91 21.66
CA TYR A 422 -18.02 -5.55 22.31
C TYR A 422 -16.97 -4.52 22.75
N GLY A 423 -16.63 -4.52 24.03
CA GLY A 423 -15.73 -3.58 24.69
C GLY A 423 -16.49 -2.40 25.32
N TRP A 424 -16.52 -2.32 26.64
CA TRP A 424 -17.23 -1.32 27.44
C TRP A 424 -16.32 -0.21 27.98
N GLY A 425 -15.33 0.18 27.17
CA GLY A 425 -14.52 1.37 27.41
C GLY A 425 -15.21 2.66 26.95
N VAL A 426 -14.44 3.75 26.89
CA VAL A 426 -14.90 5.08 26.44
C VAL A 426 -15.63 5.01 25.09
N TYR A 427 -15.07 4.31 24.11
CA TYR A 427 -15.69 4.18 22.78
C TYR A 427 -17.00 3.38 22.78
N GLY A 428 -17.08 2.28 23.54
CA GLY A 428 -18.32 1.51 23.67
C GLY A 428 -19.43 2.32 24.32
N GLN A 429 -19.10 3.11 25.35
CA GLN A 429 -20.06 4.00 25.99
C GLN A 429 -20.53 5.13 25.05
N HIS A 430 -19.63 5.71 24.25
CA HIS A 430 -20.01 6.71 23.25
C HIS A 430 -20.89 6.11 22.16
N LEU A 431 -20.56 4.91 21.66
CA LEU A 431 -21.36 4.22 20.64
C LEU A 431 -22.75 3.93 21.18
N PHE A 432 -22.84 3.37 22.38
CA PHE A 432 -24.12 3.08 23.02
C PHE A 432 -24.99 4.33 23.17
N LYS A 433 -24.42 5.44 23.62
CA LYS A 433 -25.15 6.72 23.74
C LYS A 433 -25.62 7.23 22.38
N ASP A 434 -24.76 7.18 21.37
CA ASP A 434 -25.09 7.58 20.00
C ASP A 434 -26.27 6.76 19.44
N LEU A 435 -26.15 5.43 19.50
CA LEU A 435 -27.18 4.49 19.03
C LEU A 435 -28.51 4.69 19.77
N LYS A 436 -28.46 4.83 21.10
CA LYS A 436 -29.66 5.06 21.92
C LYS A 436 -30.36 6.38 21.58
N GLN A 437 -29.61 7.44 21.30
CA GLN A 437 -30.17 8.74 20.90
C GLN A 437 -30.81 8.68 19.51
N ALA A 438 -30.24 7.90 18.59
CA ALA A 438 -30.79 7.68 17.26
C ALA A 438 -31.94 6.66 17.24
N GLY A 439 -32.26 6.01 18.36
CA GLY A 439 -33.32 5.00 18.45
C GLY A 439 -32.93 3.61 17.93
N ALA A 440 -31.66 3.36 17.66
CA ALA A 440 -31.16 2.04 17.27
C ALA A 440 -31.20 1.07 18.45
N ARG A 441 -31.53 -0.20 18.18
CA ARG A 441 -31.66 -1.23 19.22
C ARG A 441 -30.30 -1.87 19.51
N VAL A 442 -29.84 -1.70 20.75
CA VAL A 442 -28.66 -2.41 21.28
C VAL A 442 -29.15 -3.69 21.98
N SER A 443 -28.73 -4.86 21.50
CA SER A 443 -29.12 -6.15 22.08
C SER A 443 -28.40 -6.43 23.39
N CYS A 444 -27.08 -6.18 23.43
CA CYS A 444 -26.28 -6.35 24.63
C CYS A 444 -24.94 -5.60 24.55
N ILE A 445 -24.30 -5.51 25.72
CA ILE A 445 -22.93 -5.02 25.87
C ILE A 445 -22.08 -6.18 26.39
N ILE A 446 -20.99 -6.48 25.70
CA ILE A 446 -20.06 -7.58 26.00
C ILE A 446 -18.74 -6.96 26.44
N ASP A 447 -18.21 -7.35 27.60
CA ASP A 447 -16.88 -6.91 28.04
C ASP A 447 -16.18 -7.99 28.87
N LYS A 448 -14.85 -8.05 28.79
CA LYS A 448 -14.06 -9.02 29.55
C LYS A 448 -14.06 -8.74 31.05
N ALA A 449 -14.19 -7.48 31.47
CA ALA A 449 -14.09 -7.08 32.88
C ALA A 449 -15.43 -7.16 33.64
N GLN A 450 -16.58 -7.11 32.94
CA GLN A 450 -17.92 -7.15 33.55
C GLN A 450 -18.14 -6.11 34.68
N ASN A 451 -17.54 -4.93 34.55
CA ASN A 451 -17.45 -3.95 35.64
C ASN A 451 -18.77 -3.19 35.94
N GLU A 452 -19.83 -3.38 35.15
CA GLU A 452 -21.09 -2.63 35.28
C GLU A 452 -22.31 -3.53 35.08
N ALA A 453 -23.41 -3.23 35.77
CA ALA A 453 -24.66 -3.97 35.65
C ALA A 453 -25.22 -3.87 34.22
N GLY A 454 -25.57 -5.02 33.63
CA GLY A 454 -26.05 -5.12 32.25
C GLY A 454 -24.95 -5.39 31.21
N VAL A 455 -23.68 -5.46 31.62
CA VAL A 455 -22.57 -5.91 30.79
C VAL A 455 -22.33 -7.40 31.00
N ILE A 456 -22.42 -8.18 29.92
CA ILE A 456 -22.30 -9.65 29.97
C ILE A 456 -20.91 -10.12 29.56
N SER A 457 -20.54 -11.33 29.99
CA SER A 457 -19.32 -11.98 29.50
C SER A 457 -19.50 -12.48 28.07
N ILE A 458 -18.38 -12.71 27.39
CA ILE A 458 -18.43 -13.40 26.09
C ILE A 458 -19.02 -14.81 26.20
N GLY A 459 -18.78 -15.51 27.30
CA GLY A 459 -19.36 -16.84 27.53
C GLY A 459 -20.88 -16.82 27.66
N GLU A 460 -21.44 -15.79 28.30
CA GLU A 460 -22.89 -15.57 28.35
C GLU A 460 -23.46 -15.20 26.97
N PHE A 461 -22.77 -14.32 26.23
CA PHE A 461 -23.18 -13.96 24.86
C PHE A 461 -23.30 -15.18 23.94
N LEU A 462 -22.29 -16.06 23.97
CA LEU A 462 -22.25 -17.29 23.18
C LEU A 462 -23.32 -18.32 23.57
N ARG A 463 -23.82 -18.29 24.83
CA ARG A 463 -24.87 -19.20 25.31
C ARG A 463 -26.27 -18.70 24.96
N ASP A 464 -26.56 -17.44 25.26
CA ASP A 464 -27.93 -16.97 25.44
C ASP A 464 -28.38 -15.92 24.42
N ASN A 465 -27.47 -15.27 23.68
CA ASN A 465 -27.78 -13.99 23.02
C ASN A 465 -27.78 -14.03 21.49
N ARG A 466 -28.62 -14.91 20.92
CA ARG A 466 -28.80 -15.07 19.46
C ARG A 466 -29.58 -13.95 18.76
N GLU A 467 -30.03 -12.92 19.49
CA GLU A 467 -30.82 -11.83 18.89
C GLU A 467 -29.97 -10.78 18.16
N ALA A 468 -28.66 -10.70 18.41
CA ALA A 468 -27.79 -9.75 17.73
C ALA A 468 -27.71 -10.06 16.23
N SER A 469 -27.84 -9.04 15.37
CA SER A 469 -27.59 -9.14 13.93
C SER A 469 -26.16 -8.77 13.55
N VAL A 470 -25.41 -8.14 14.47
CA VAL A 470 -24.02 -7.72 14.28
C VAL A 470 -23.31 -7.54 15.62
N VAL A 471 -22.01 -7.81 15.67
CA VAL A 471 -21.13 -7.48 16.80
C VAL A 471 -20.17 -6.37 16.39
N VAL A 472 -20.19 -5.26 17.13
CA VAL A 472 -19.31 -4.10 16.91
C VAL A 472 -18.19 -4.13 17.94
N VAL A 473 -16.96 -4.29 17.48
CA VAL A 473 -15.77 -4.29 18.33
C VAL A 473 -15.24 -2.86 18.45
N THR A 474 -15.38 -2.28 19.63
CA THR A 474 -15.01 -0.88 19.88
C THR A 474 -13.53 -0.66 20.21
N PRO A 475 -12.79 -1.63 20.80
CA PRO A 475 -11.34 -1.51 20.95
C PRO A 475 -10.64 -1.81 19.62
N ILE A 476 -10.47 -0.79 18.78
CA ILE A 476 -9.96 -0.92 17.39
C ILE A 476 -8.60 -1.66 17.30
N TYR A 477 -7.70 -1.50 18.28
CA TYR A 477 -6.40 -2.20 18.29
C TYR A 477 -6.50 -3.68 18.61
N ALA A 478 -7.51 -4.06 19.39
CA ALA A 478 -7.75 -5.46 19.73
C ALA A 478 -8.63 -6.15 18.68
N TYR A 479 -9.11 -5.43 17.66
CA TYR A 479 -10.07 -5.97 16.69
C TYR A 479 -9.58 -7.26 16.04
N GLY A 480 -8.33 -7.31 15.57
CA GLY A 480 -7.78 -8.54 14.97
C GLY A 480 -7.62 -9.71 15.94
N GLU A 481 -7.34 -9.45 17.22
CA GLU A 481 -7.26 -10.49 18.25
C GLU A 481 -8.65 -11.01 18.60
N VAL A 482 -9.59 -10.10 18.89
CA VAL A 482 -11.00 -10.41 19.16
C VAL A 482 -11.60 -11.16 17.98
N TYR A 483 -11.28 -10.75 16.75
CA TYR A 483 -11.77 -11.41 15.55
C TYR A 483 -11.32 -12.88 15.50
N ARG A 484 -10.02 -13.14 15.68
CA ARG A 484 -9.49 -14.51 15.72
C ARG A 484 -10.06 -15.35 16.87
N GLU A 485 -10.34 -14.73 18.02
CA GLU A 485 -10.88 -15.43 19.18
C GLU A 485 -12.34 -15.87 18.98
N LEU A 486 -13.13 -15.08 18.24
CA LEU A 486 -14.59 -15.17 18.22
C LEU A 486 -15.21 -15.50 16.87
N ALA A 487 -14.54 -15.27 15.74
CA ALA A 487 -15.14 -15.40 14.41
C ALA A 487 -15.73 -16.80 14.15
N ASP A 488 -15.08 -17.87 14.61
CA ASP A 488 -15.57 -19.24 14.44
C ASP A 488 -16.65 -19.64 15.46
N LYS A 489 -16.99 -18.75 16.41
CA LYS A 489 -17.92 -19.02 17.52
C LYS A 489 -19.22 -18.22 17.39
N ILE A 490 -19.30 -17.28 16.46
CA ILE A 490 -20.45 -16.40 16.27
C ILE A 490 -20.93 -16.50 14.82
N ASP A 491 -22.25 -16.58 14.64
CA ASP A 491 -22.87 -16.72 13.31
C ASP A 491 -23.22 -15.36 12.68
N VAL A 492 -22.82 -14.26 13.30
CA VAL A 492 -23.16 -12.90 12.85
C VAL A 492 -21.92 -12.09 12.50
N PRO A 493 -22.04 -11.11 11.58
CA PRO A 493 -20.93 -10.27 11.20
C PRO A 493 -20.30 -9.57 12.40
N MET A 494 -18.98 -9.57 12.43
CA MET A 494 -18.19 -8.82 13.38
C MET A 494 -17.45 -7.71 12.65
N ILE A 495 -17.66 -6.48 13.11
CA ILE A 495 -17.13 -5.27 12.47
C ILE A 495 -16.40 -4.41 13.50
N SER A 496 -15.41 -3.64 13.06
CA SER A 496 -14.75 -2.68 13.95
C SER A 496 -15.56 -1.39 14.02
N LEU A 497 -15.45 -0.66 15.13
CA LEU A 497 -15.98 0.70 15.20
C LEU A 497 -15.32 1.64 14.18
N GLU A 498 -14.06 1.39 13.81
CA GLU A 498 -13.38 2.15 12.75
C GLU A 498 -14.09 1.98 11.41
N GLU A 499 -14.46 0.76 11.03
CA GLU A 499 -15.23 0.49 9.81
C GLU A 499 -16.59 1.18 9.82
N VAL A 500 -17.31 1.15 10.95
CA VAL A 500 -18.60 1.84 11.12
C VAL A 500 -18.48 3.34 10.86
N ILE A 501 -17.48 3.99 11.46
CA ILE A 501 -17.33 5.45 11.36
C ILE A 501 -16.72 5.86 10.02
N GLN A 502 -15.64 5.21 9.57
CA GLN A 502 -14.93 5.60 8.35
C GLN A 502 -15.77 5.40 7.09
N SER A 503 -16.60 4.35 7.04
CA SER A 503 -17.52 4.13 5.91
C SER A 503 -18.59 5.21 5.77
N LEU A 504 -19.01 5.86 6.87
CA LEU A 504 -19.98 6.97 6.84
C LEU A 504 -19.36 8.33 6.49
N VAL A 505 -18.04 8.48 6.71
CA VAL A 505 -17.30 9.71 6.36
C VAL A 505 -16.86 9.70 4.91
N GLN A 506 -16.53 8.53 4.36
CA GLN A 506 -16.08 8.38 2.97
C GLN A 506 -17.23 8.20 1.96
N GLY A 507 -18.41 7.78 2.42
CA GLY A 507 -19.62 7.58 1.60
C GLY A 507 -20.71 8.58 1.90
#